data_AF-A0A9P8SQH8-F1
#
_entry.id   AF-A0A9P8SQH8-F1
#
_cell.length_a   1.000
_cell.length_b   1.000
_cell.length_c   1.000
_cell.angle_alpha   90.00
_cell.angle_beta   90.00
_cell.angle_gamma   90.00
#
_symmetry.space_group_name_H-M   'P 1'
#
loop_
_entity.id
_entity.type
_entity.pdbx_description
1 polymer ?
#
loop_
_entity_poly.entity_id
_entity_poly.type
_entity_poly.pdbx_seq_one_letter_code
_entity_poly.pdbx_strand_id
1 'polypeptide(L)'
;MKQVVDLDSSAPLATLAQCELNEFQDQISQPLIGIGHSMGGMQLAQLSLMHPGMETKQPVAVTLTTPKAQELFTFLRSSYIDERSGLPRGIPQHEMRTDDIDGFPFYRPEPPKILGRLPELKPAVLYIFGKSSDFSSPDARQEKLQTTGIGVGGSGGASRGWVQEVVLPCGHLVPMDCVTETAQASADLIGSELLFGNRKLRSSRKLGEVSHIVSE
;
A
#
# COMPACT_ATOMS: atom_id res chain seq x y z
N MET A 1 -7.70 0.11 28.06
CA MET A 1 -8.81 -0.83 27.85
C MET A 1 -8.78 -1.17 26.37
N LYS A 2 -8.36 -2.38 25.97
CA LYS A 2 -8.27 -2.78 24.56
C LYS A 2 -9.71 -3.02 24.07
N GLN A 3 -10.22 -2.17 23.19
CA GLN A 3 -11.44 -2.52 22.45
C GLN A 3 -11.03 -3.52 21.37
N VAL A 4 -11.55 -4.73 21.50
CA VAL A 4 -11.50 -5.75 20.45
C VAL A 4 -12.79 -5.58 19.67
N VAL A 5 -12.67 -5.13 18.42
CA VAL A 5 -13.80 -5.01 17.51
C VAL A 5 -13.95 -6.36 16.84
N ASP A 6 -15.04 -7.05 17.12
CA ASP A 6 -15.34 -8.37 16.55
C ASP A 6 -15.91 -8.15 15.14
N LEU A 7 -15.01 -8.10 14.14
CA LEU A 7 -15.37 -7.95 12.73
C LEU A 7 -15.50 -9.34 12.09
N ASP A 8 -16.55 -9.50 11.27
CA ASP A 8 -16.90 -10.72 10.56
C ASP A 8 -15.70 -11.35 9.85
N SER A 9 -15.40 -12.60 10.21
CA SER A 9 -14.30 -13.43 9.71
C SER A 9 -14.29 -13.66 8.18
N SER A 10 -15.33 -13.25 7.46
CA SER A 10 -15.45 -13.40 6.01
C SER A 10 -15.01 -12.17 5.19
N ALA A 11 -14.71 -11.03 5.83
CA ALA A 11 -14.38 -9.80 5.11
C ALA A 11 -12.94 -9.78 4.54
N PRO A 12 -12.72 -9.22 3.32
CA PRO A 12 -11.38 -9.02 2.75
C PRO A 12 -10.50 -8.13 3.65
N LEU A 13 -9.18 -8.38 3.67
CA LEU A 13 -8.26 -7.65 4.55
C LEU A 13 -8.27 -6.13 4.33
N ALA A 14 -8.41 -5.68 3.09
CA ALA A 14 -8.55 -4.25 2.78
C ALA A 14 -9.82 -3.65 3.41
N THR A 15 -10.89 -4.44 3.54
CA THR A 15 -12.16 -4.05 4.20
C THR A 15 -12.01 -4.01 5.71
N LEU A 16 -11.23 -4.92 6.31
CA LEU A 16 -10.95 -4.87 7.75
C LEU A 16 -10.06 -3.68 8.10
N ALA A 17 -8.98 -3.47 7.33
CA ALA A 17 -8.13 -2.28 7.43
C ALA A 17 -8.94 -0.98 7.24
N GLN A 18 -9.91 -1.01 6.33
CA GLN A 18 -10.84 0.09 6.09
C GLN A 18 -11.71 0.40 7.30
N CYS A 19 -12.32 -0.63 7.90
CA CYS A 19 -13.17 -0.48 9.08
C CYS A 19 -12.37 0.10 10.25
N GLU A 20 -11.18 -0.42 10.52
CA GLU A 20 -10.33 0.08 11.60
C GLU A 20 -9.82 1.50 11.35
N LEU A 21 -9.43 1.84 10.13
CA LEU A 21 -9.02 3.22 9.80
C LEU A 21 -10.17 4.22 9.96
N ASN A 22 -11.39 3.82 9.60
CA ASN A 22 -12.57 4.67 9.79
C ASN A 22 -12.94 4.78 11.27
N GLU A 23 -12.86 3.69 12.04
CA GLU A 23 -13.23 3.66 13.45
C GLU A 23 -12.25 4.44 14.33
N PHE A 24 -10.96 4.36 14.02
CA PHE A 24 -9.89 5.01 14.78
C PHE A 24 -9.34 6.27 14.10
N GLN A 25 -10.04 6.80 13.09
CA GLN A 25 -9.58 7.96 12.31
C GLN A 25 -9.21 9.17 13.19
N ASP A 26 -9.96 9.39 14.26
CA ASP A 26 -9.77 10.51 15.19
C ASP A 26 -8.55 10.31 16.13
N GLN A 27 -7.92 9.14 16.13
CA GLN A 27 -6.85 8.75 17.04
C GLN A 27 -5.49 8.56 16.35
N ILE A 28 -5.41 8.60 15.02
CA ILE A 28 -4.19 8.30 14.25
C ILE A 28 -3.45 9.59 13.89
N SER A 29 -2.16 9.67 14.21
CA SER A 29 -1.33 10.80 13.79
C SER A 29 -0.85 10.63 12.38
N GLN A 30 -1.01 11.68 11.61
CA GLN A 30 -0.35 11.81 10.32
C GLN A 30 1.15 12.14 10.49
N PRO A 31 2.00 11.72 9.55
CA PRO A 31 1.66 10.93 8.36
C PRO A 31 1.35 9.47 8.71
N LEU A 32 0.29 8.91 8.12
CA LEU A 32 0.08 7.47 8.11
C LEU A 32 1.15 6.83 7.23
N ILE A 33 1.84 5.82 7.77
CA ILE A 33 2.91 5.12 7.06
C ILE A 33 2.50 3.66 6.94
N GLY A 34 2.39 3.19 5.70
CA GLY A 34 2.18 1.79 5.38
C GLY A 34 3.48 1.15 4.91
N ILE A 35 3.84 0.00 5.47
CA ILE A 35 4.94 -0.85 4.98
C ILE A 35 4.36 -2.22 4.64
N GLY A 36 4.59 -2.67 3.42
CA GLY A 36 4.06 -3.95 2.93
C GLY A 36 5.06 -4.62 2.00
N HIS A 37 5.26 -5.92 2.21
CA HIS A 37 6.11 -6.76 1.37
C HIS A 37 5.24 -7.57 0.40
N SER A 38 5.68 -7.69 -0.85
CA SER A 38 5.00 -8.48 -1.89
C SER A 38 3.51 -8.11 -2.00
N MET A 39 2.59 -9.06 -1.81
CA MET A 39 1.14 -8.79 -1.82
C MET A 39 0.67 -7.81 -0.75
N GLY A 40 1.35 -7.71 0.39
CA GLY A 40 1.07 -6.69 1.40
C GLY A 40 1.23 -5.27 0.85
N GLY A 41 2.17 -5.06 -0.08
CA GLY A 41 2.33 -3.78 -0.79
C GLY A 41 1.14 -3.45 -1.69
N MET A 42 0.51 -4.46 -2.32
CA MET A 42 -0.69 -4.26 -3.15
C MET A 42 -1.90 -3.89 -2.30
N GLN A 43 -2.05 -4.51 -1.13
CA GLN A 43 -3.13 -4.18 -0.19
C GLN A 43 -3.02 -2.74 0.31
N LEU A 44 -1.81 -2.26 0.59
CA LEU A 44 -1.57 -0.86 0.97
C LEU A 44 -1.83 0.12 -0.17
N ALA A 45 -1.47 -0.24 -1.41
CA ALA A 45 -1.78 0.58 -2.58
C ALA A 45 -3.30 0.70 -2.76
N GLN A 46 -4.04 -0.41 -2.67
CA GLN A 46 -5.50 -0.39 -2.71
C GLN A 46 -6.10 0.49 -1.61
N LEU A 47 -5.58 0.39 -0.38
CA LEU A 47 -6.04 1.20 0.73
C LEU A 47 -5.77 2.70 0.51
N SER A 48 -4.60 3.03 -0.03
CA SER A 48 -4.21 4.39 -0.39
C SER A 48 -5.08 4.98 -1.49
N LEU A 49 -5.53 4.16 -2.45
CA LEU A 49 -6.46 4.55 -3.51
C LEU A 49 -7.88 4.82 -2.97
N MET A 50 -8.27 4.16 -1.88
CA MET A 50 -9.55 4.41 -1.21
C MET A 50 -9.48 5.66 -0.31
N HIS A 51 -8.30 5.99 0.26
CA HIS A 51 -8.09 7.11 1.20
C HIS A 51 -6.96 8.06 0.80
N PRO A 52 -7.16 8.89 -0.24
CA PRO A 52 -6.13 9.79 -0.78
C PRO A 52 -5.79 11.00 0.10
N GLY A 53 -6.20 11.04 1.37
CA GLY A 53 -5.85 12.08 2.31
C GLY A 53 -6.74 12.08 3.54
N MET A 54 -6.24 11.54 4.65
CA MET A 54 -6.85 11.75 5.97
C MET A 54 -6.09 12.85 6.70
N GLU A 55 -6.78 13.92 7.10
CA GLU A 55 -6.26 14.98 7.95
C GLU A 55 -6.85 14.83 9.36
N THR A 56 -6.06 14.51 10.41
CA THR A 56 -6.43 14.70 11.85
C THR A 56 -5.26 14.34 12.83
N LYS A 57 -5.46 14.64 14.13
CA LYS A 57 -4.46 14.91 15.18
C LYS A 57 -4.36 13.79 16.25
N GLN A 58 -3.14 13.56 16.75
CA GLN A 58 -2.68 12.76 17.93
C GLN A 58 -2.20 11.34 17.67
N PRO A 59 -1.11 10.85 18.32
CA PRO A 59 -0.35 9.70 17.83
C PRO A 59 -0.82 8.37 18.43
N VAL A 60 -1.50 7.56 17.63
CA VAL A 60 -1.68 6.13 17.89
C VAL A 60 -1.23 5.34 16.66
N ALA A 61 -0.22 4.49 16.85
CA ALA A 61 0.19 3.50 15.86
C ALA A 61 -0.75 2.29 15.97
N VAL A 62 -1.42 1.93 14.88
CA VAL A 62 -2.24 0.71 14.78
C VAL A 62 -1.45 -0.36 14.02
N THR A 63 -1.53 -1.62 14.47
CA THR A 63 -0.91 -2.78 13.80
C THR A 63 -2.01 -3.73 13.39
N LEU A 64 -2.20 -3.93 12.09
CA LEU A 64 -3.15 -4.91 11.56
C LEU A 64 -2.57 -6.31 11.76
N THR A 65 -3.17 -7.11 12.64
CA THR A 65 -2.78 -8.52 12.81
C THR A 65 -3.66 -9.40 11.93
N THR A 66 -3.11 -9.91 10.82
CA THR A 66 -3.80 -10.89 9.98
C THR A 66 -3.51 -12.30 10.51
N PRO A 67 -4.53 -13.14 10.78
CA PRO A 67 -4.32 -14.55 11.08
C PRO A 67 -3.63 -15.28 9.90
N LYS A 68 -2.68 -16.18 10.18
CA LYS A 68 -1.93 -16.95 9.16
C LYS A 68 -2.84 -17.67 8.15
N ALA A 69 -4.00 -18.14 8.58
CA ALA A 69 -4.98 -18.80 7.72
C ALA A 69 -5.61 -17.81 6.70
N GLN A 70 -5.88 -16.58 7.12
CA GLN A 70 -6.49 -15.54 6.29
C GLN A 70 -5.48 -14.97 5.27
N GLU A 71 -4.19 -14.99 5.62
CA GLU A 71 -3.08 -14.75 4.68
C GLU A 71 -3.15 -15.76 3.52
N LEU A 72 -3.12 -17.07 3.80
CA LEU A 72 -3.15 -18.15 2.80
C LEU A 72 -4.32 -18.06 1.81
N PHE A 73 -5.53 -17.78 2.28
CA PHE A 73 -6.72 -17.64 1.41
C PHE A 73 -6.75 -16.33 0.62
N THR A 74 -5.92 -15.35 0.98
CA THR A 74 -5.75 -14.12 0.20
C THR A 74 -4.77 -14.32 -0.96
N PHE A 75 -3.79 -15.23 -0.82
CA PHE A 75 -2.68 -15.33 -1.78
C PHE A 75 -3.07 -15.96 -3.12
N LEU A 76 -3.92 -16.99 -3.14
CA LEU A 76 -4.10 -17.80 -4.35
C LEU A 76 -5.55 -18.23 -4.54
N ARG A 77 -6.07 -18.07 -5.76
CA ARG A 77 -7.31 -18.72 -6.21
C ARG A 77 -6.99 -19.65 -7.37
N SER A 78 -7.35 -20.92 -7.25
CA SER A 78 -7.07 -21.91 -8.30
C SER A 78 -7.93 -21.65 -9.53
N SER A 79 -7.32 -21.78 -10.71
CA SER A 79 -8.04 -21.83 -12.00
C SER A 79 -8.41 -23.27 -12.41
N TYR A 80 -8.00 -24.26 -11.61
CA TYR A 80 -8.28 -25.69 -11.76
C TYR A 80 -9.10 -26.23 -10.60
N ILE A 81 -9.70 -27.41 -10.79
CA ILE A 81 -10.42 -28.15 -9.73
C ILE A 81 -9.39 -28.87 -8.88
N ASP A 82 -9.32 -28.53 -7.59
CA ASP A 82 -8.52 -29.27 -6.61
C ASP A 82 -9.43 -30.05 -5.67
N GLU A 83 -9.57 -31.35 -5.96
CA GLU A 83 -10.40 -32.27 -5.14
C GLU A 83 -9.88 -32.40 -3.70
N ARG A 84 -8.61 -32.08 -3.44
CA ARG A 84 -7.99 -32.19 -2.12
C ARG A 84 -8.31 -31.02 -1.21
N SER A 85 -8.27 -29.79 -1.72
CA SER A 85 -8.58 -28.59 -0.90
C SER A 85 -10.07 -28.34 -0.76
N GLY A 86 -10.90 -28.87 -1.67
CA GLY A 86 -12.34 -28.58 -1.71
C GLY A 86 -12.66 -27.11 -2.01
N LEU A 87 -11.66 -26.33 -2.47
CA LEU A 87 -11.85 -24.93 -2.81
C LEU A 87 -12.55 -24.79 -4.17
N PRO A 88 -13.45 -23.81 -4.31
CA PRO A 88 -14.14 -23.58 -5.57
C PRO A 88 -13.15 -23.10 -6.64
N ARG A 89 -13.22 -23.73 -7.82
CA ARG A 89 -12.47 -23.31 -9.00
C ARG A 89 -12.91 -21.90 -9.44
N GLY A 90 -11.94 -21.03 -9.67
CA GLY A 90 -12.14 -19.75 -10.34
C GLY A 90 -12.13 -19.85 -11.87
N ILE A 91 -12.71 -18.84 -12.54
CA ILE A 91 -12.77 -18.74 -14.00
C ILE A 91 -12.07 -17.43 -14.45
N PRO A 92 -10.73 -17.44 -14.67
CA PRO A 92 -9.97 -16.24 -15.04
C PRO A 92 -10.57 -15.50 -16.24
N GLN A 93 -11.09 -16.25 -17.22
CA GLN A 93 -11.69 -15.70 -18.45
C GLN A 93 -12.91 -14.80 -18.20
N HIS A 94 -13.60 -14.97 -17.08
CA HIS A 94 -14.74 -14.13 -16.70
C HIS A 94 -14.38 -13.06 -15.66
N GLU A 95 -13.24 -13.20 -14.97
CA GLU A 95 -12.92 -12.41 -13.78
C GLU A 95 -11.75 -11.42 -13.99
N MET A 96 -10.90 -11.69 -14.98
CA MET A 96 -9.72 -10.89 -15.32
C MET A 96 -9.83 -10.31 -16.73
N ARG A 97 -9.06 -9.24 -17.00
CA ARG A 97 -8.87 -8.77 -18.37
C ARG A 97 -8.04 -9.80 -19.13
N THR A 98 -8.28 -9.95 -20.42
CA THR A 98 -7.56 -10.91 -21.26
C THR A 98 -6.05 -10.74 -21.18
N ASP A 99 -5.56 -9.51 -21.13
CA ASP A 99 -4.12 -9.19 -21.04
C ASP A 99 -3.49 -9.56 -19.68
N ASP A 100 -4.31 -9.70 -18.64
CA ASP A 100 -3.87 -10.02 -17.27
C ASP A 100 -3.91 -11.53 -16.98
N ILE A 101 -4.45 -12.34 -17.90
CA ILE A 101 -4.53 -13.80 -17.73
C ILE A 101 -3.18 -14.40 -18.12
N ASP A 102 -2.43 -14.85 -17.11
CA ASP A 102 -1.26 -15.68 -17.32
C ASP A 102 -1.63 -17.17 -17.39
N GLY A 103 -0.70 -18.00 -17.84
CA GLY A 103 -0.87 -19.45 -17.91
C GLY A 103 -0.74 -20.16 -16.57
N PHE A 104 -0.74 -19.43 -15.45
CA PHE A 104 -0.48 -19.99 -14.13
C PHE A 104 -1.75 -20.66 -13.56
N PRO A 105 -1.64 -21.78 -12.83
CA PRO A 105 -2.80 -22.47 -12.27
C PRO A 105 -3.47 -21.71 -11.10
N PHE A 106 -2.95 -20.53 -10.75
CA PHE A 106 -3.49 -19.66 -9.72
C PHE A 106 -3.57 -18.23 -10.23
N TYR A 107 -4.63 -17.51 -9.84
CA TYR A 107 -4.82 -16.13 -10.26
C TYR A 107 -5.56 -15.32 -9.20
N ARG A 108 -5.52 -14.00 -9.33
CA ARG A 108 -6.39 -13.07 -8.59
C ARG A 108 -6.70 -11.86 -9.47
N PRO A 109 -7.97 -11.42 -9.56
CA PRO A 109 -8.32 -10.25 -10.35
C PRO A 109 -7.91 -8.92 -9.71
N GLU A 110 -7.60 -8.90 -8.42
CA GLU A 110 -7.31 -7.66 -7.68
C GLU A 110 -5.92 -7.07 -7.99
N PRO A 111 -4.80 -7.82 -7.98
CA PRO A 111 -3.48 -7.24 -8.19
C PRO A 111 -3.32 -6.50 -9.53
N PRO A 112 -3.72 -7.06 -10.70
CA PRO A 112 -3.61 -6.34 -11.97
C PRO A 112 -4.45 -5.06 -12.02
N LYS A 113 -5.65 -5.07 -11.40
CA LYS A 113 -6.49 -3.87 -11.28
C LYS A 113 -5.82 -2.78 -10.44
N ILE A 114 -5.16 -3.16 -9.34
CA ILE A 114 -4.42 -2.23 -8.48
C ILE A 114 -3.20 -1.66 -9.22
N LEU A 115 -2.46 -2.53 -9.93
CA LEU A 115 -1.31 -2.10 -10.74
C LEU A 115 -1.73 -1.08 -11.82
N GLY A 116 -2.85 -1.30 -12.49
CA GLY A 116 -3.40 -0.35 -13.47
C GLY A 116 -3.79 1.01 -12.87
N ARG A 117 -3.95 1.10 -11.55
CA ARG A 117 -4.32 2.33 -10.83
C ARG A 117 -3.16 2.99 -10.09
N LEU A 118 -1.94 2.46 -10.20
CA LEU A 118 -0.75 3.12 -9.65
C LEU A 118 -0.60 4.60 -10.08
N PRO A 119 -0.99 5.02 -11.31
CA PRO A 119 -0.97 6.43 -11.68
C PRO A 119 -1.78 7.36 -10.76
N GLU A 120 -2.82 6.86 -10.11
CA GLU A 120 -3.69 7.63 -9.22
C GLU A 120 -3.14 7.72 -7.78
N LEU A 121 -2.03 7.04 -7.46
CA LEU A 121 -1.49 7.02 -6.11
C LEU A 121 -0.98 8.41 -5.67
N LYS A 122 -1.56 8.90 -4.59
CA LYS A 122 -1.26 10.21 -4.00
C LYS A 122 -0.19 10.23 -2.90
N PRO A 123 -0.01 9.19 -2.07
CA PRO A 123 1.07 9.18 -1.07
C PRO A 123 2.46 9.17 -1.70
N ALA A 124 3.47 9.51 -0.89
CA ALA A 124 4.86 9.23 -1.21
C ALA A 124 5.08 7.71 -1.23
N VAL A 125 5.88 7.21 -2.17
CA VAL A 125 6.14 5.77 -2.33
C VAL A 125 7.63 5.52 -2.41
N LEU A 126 8.13 4.61 -1.58
CA LEU A 126 9.43 3.99 -1.72
C LEU A 126 9.25 2.52 -2.10
N TYR A 127 9.77 2.12 -3.25
CA TYR A 127 9.91 0.72 -3.59
C TYR A 127 11.27 0.20 -3.13
N ILE A 128 11.30 -0.93 -2.42
CA ILE A 128 12.54 -1.62 -2.07
C ILE A 128 12.53 -2.98 -2.77
N PHE A 129 13.46 -3.16 -3.70
CA PHE A 129 13.54 -4.35 -4.54
C PHE A 129 14.80 -5.18 -4.24
N GLY A 130 14.68 -6.50 -4.30
CA GLY A 130 15.82 -7.40 -4.35
C GLY A 130 16.40 -7.45 -5.75
N LYS A 131 17.72 -7.28 -5.87
CA LYS A 131 18.46 -7.28 -7.15
C LYS A 131 18.29 -8.60 -7.91
N SER A 132 18.19 -9.73 -7.21
CA SER A 132 18.02 -11.07 -7.78
C SER A 132 16.60 -11.62 -7.62
N SER A 133 15.60 -10.75 -7.44
CA SER A 133 14.20 -11.15 -7.35
C SER A 133 13.63 -11.41 -8.75
N ASP A 134 13.11 -12.63 -8.98
CA ASP A 134 12.44 -13.00 -10.23
C ASP A 134 11.17 -12.17 -10.51
N PHE A 135 10.61 -11.54 -9.48
CA PHE A 135 9.43 -10.67 -9.57
C PHE A 135 9.78 -9.18 -9.75
N SER A 136 11.05 -8.82 -9.89
CA SER A 136 11.50 -7.42 -9.88
C SER A 136 12.63 -7.20 -10.88
N SER A 137 12.41 -7.67 -12.12
CA SER A 137 13.31 -7.38 -13.25
C SER A 137 13.54 -5.88 -13.42
N PRO A 138 14.68 -5.44 -14.00
CA PRO A 138 14.94 -4.02 -14.23
C PRO A 138 13.78 -3.29 -14.93
N ASP A 139 13.19 -3.91 -15.95
CA ASP A 139 12.08 -3.34 -16.72
C ASP A 139 10.81 -3.20 -15.86
N ALA A 140 10.45 -4.23 -15.07
CA ALA A 140 9.29 -4.18 -14.20
C ALA A 140 9.41 -3.14 -13.08
N ARG A 141 10.64 -2.89 -12.58
CA ARG A 141 10.90 -1.82 -11.61
C ARG A 141 10.77 -0.45 -12.26
N GLN A 142 11.35 -0.29 -13.45
CA GLN A 142 11.29 0.96 -14.19
C GLN A 142 9.85 1.32 -14.55
N GLU A 143 9.04 0.35 -14.98
CA GLU A 143 7.61 0.53 -15.23
C GLU A 143 6.88 1.04 -13.99
N LYS A 144 7.08 0.43 -12.82
CA LYS A 144 6.49 0.90 -11.55
C LYS A 144 6.92 2.34 -11.23
N LEU A 145 8.18 2.69 -11.42
CA LEU A 145 8.68 4.05 -11.14
C LEU A 145 8.08 5.10 -12.09
N GLN A 146 7.90 4.74 -13.36
CA GLN A 146 7.39 5.65 -14.38
C GLN A 146 5.88 5.82 -14.33
N THR A 147 5.15 4.83 -13.83
CA THR A 147 3.69 4.84 -13.79
C THR A 147 3.12 5.33 -12.47
N THR A 148 3.79 5.12 -11.35
CA THR A 148 3.23 5.46 -10.03
C THR A 148 3.07 6.96 -9.84
N GLY A 149 1.84 7.37 -9.49
CA GLY A 149 1.48 8.73 -9.10
C GLY A 149 1.47 9.77 -10.22
N ILE A 150 1.68 9.42 -11.48
CA ILE A 150 1.74 10.41 -12.58
C ILE A 150 0.38 10.81 -13.17
N GLY A 151 -0.68 10.11 -12.81
CA GLY A 151 -2.04 10.31 -13.30
C GLY A 151 -2.80 11.42 -12.57
N VAL A 152 -4.03 11.67 -13.01
CA VAL A 152 -4.94 12.61 -12.34
C VAL A 152 -5.20 12.13 -10.91
N GLY A 153 -5.00 13.02 -9.93
CA GLY A 153 -5.14 12.69 -8.51
C GLY A 153 -3.89 12.10 -7.86
N GLY A 154 -2.86 11.74 -8.64
CA GLY A 154 -1.60 11.21 -8.14
C GLY A 154 -0.66 12.27 -7.53
N SER A 155 0.44 11.81 -6.93
CA SER A 155 1.47 12.65 -6.30
C SER A 155 2.28 13.50 -7.29
N GLY A 156 2.25 13.14 -8.57
CA GLY A 156 3.13 13.56 -9.65
C GLY A 156 4.43 12.74 -9.75
N GLY A 157 4.48 11.60 -9.05
CA GLY A 157 5.42 10.52 -9.32
C GLY A 157 6.89 10.83 -9.03
N ALA A 158 7.76 10.05 -9.68
CA ALA A 158 9.21 10.15 -9.49
C ALA A 158 9.79 11.51 -9.92
N SER A 159 9.22 12.12 -10.98
CA SER A 159 9.66 13.43 -11.50
C SER A 159 9.57 14.57 -10.47
N ARG A 160 8.71 14.42 -9.47
CA ARG A 160 8.51 15.38 -8.37
C ARG A 160 9.14 14.92 -7.06
N GLY A 161 9.89 13.81 -7.06
CA GLY A 161 10.54 13.24 -5.87
C GLY A 161 9.61 12.45 -4.94
N TRP A 162 8.34 12.24 -5.32
CA TRP A 162 7.36 11.54 -4.49
C TRP A 162 7.41 10.01 -4.64
N VAL A 163 8.11 9.51 -5.67
CA VAL A 163 8.30 8.06 -5.88
C VAL A 163 9.80 7.79 -6.05
N GLN A 164 10.31 6.84 -5.27
CA GLN A 164 11.72 6.48 -5.23
C GLN A 164 11.89 4.96 -5.22
N GLU A 165 13.10 4.49 -5.55
CA GLU A 165 13.48 3.10 -5.36
C GLU A 165 14.81 2.93 -4.64
N VAL A 166 14.93 1.78 -3.96
CA VAL A 166 16.18 1.22 -3.47
C VAL A 166 16.28 -0.22 -3.96
N VAL A 167 17.46 -0.62 -4.43
CA VAL A 167 17.73 -1.98 -4.89
C VAL A 167 18.81 -2.59 -4.02
N LEU A 168 18.50 -3.69 -3.33
CA LEU A 168 19.38 -4.38 -2.38
C LEU A 168 19.91 -5.70 -2.95
N PRO A 169 21.10 -6.18 -2.55
CA PRO A 169 21.76 -7.35 -3.13
C PRO A 169 21.18 -8.69 -2.63
N CYS A 170 19.84 -8.84 -2.65
CA CYS A 170 19.12 -10.03 -2.19
C CYS A 170 18.04 -10.50 -3.16
N GLY A 171 17.37 -11.61 -2.80
CA GLY A 171 16.22 -12.14 -3.52
C GLY A 171 14.91 -11.43 -3.18
N HIS A 172 13.79 -12.10 -3.45
CA HIS A 172 12.45 -11.54 -3.25
C HIS A 172 12.14 -11.21 -1.77
N LEU A 173 12.72 -11.94 -0.82
CA LEU A 173 12.49 -11.78 0.62
C LEU A 173 13.37 -10.67 1.22
N VAL A 174 13.31 -9.48 0.62
CA VAL A 174 14.14 -8.32 0.98
C VAL A 174 14.18 -8.02 2.49
N PRO A 175 13.05 -7.90 3.22
CA PRO A 175 13.09 -7.58 4.65
C PRO A 175 13.64 -8.72 5.52
N MET A 176 13.84 -9.93 4.98
CA MET A 176 14.43 -11.07 5.69
C MET A 176 15.90 -11.24 5.34
N ASP A 177 16.28 -10.99 4.09
CA ASP A 177 17.64 -11.16 3.59
C ASP A 177 18.54 -9.94 3.89
N CYS A 178 17.98 -8.73 3.74
CA CYS A 178 18.68 -7.46 3.97
C CYS A 178 17.93 -6.63 5.02
N VAL A 179 17.82 -7.19 6.24
CA VAL A 179 17.01 -6.62 7.34
C VAL A 179 17.41 -5.18 7.66
N THR A 180 18.71 -4.95 7.88
CA THR A 180 19.23 -3.65 8.33
C THR A 180 19.06 -2.58 7.26
N GLU A 181 19.39 -2.90 6.01
CA GLU A 181 19.30 -1.98 4.88
C GLU A 181 17.84 -1.67 4.55
N THR A 182 16.95 -2.66 4.62
CA THR A 182 15.50 -2.45 4.43
C THR A 182 14.92 -1.56 5.51
N ALA A 183 15.30 -1.79 6.78
CA ALA A 183 14.86 -0.97 7.89
C ALA A 183 15.39 0.47 7.77
N GLN A 184 16.66 0.64 7.38
CA GLN A 184 17.26 1.96 7.19
C GLN A 184 16.58 2.73 6.06
N ALA A 185 16.41 2.13 4.87
CA ALA A 185 15.75 2.77 3.74
C ALA A 185 14.31 3.18 4.08
N SER A 186 13.58 2.32 4.82
CA SER A 186 12.24 2.62 5.31
C SER A 186 12.25 3.80 6.29
N ALA A 187 13.17 3.80 7.26
CA ALA A 187 13.31 4.85 8.25
C ALA A 187 13.68 6.21 7.62
N ASP A 188 14.53 6.22 6.60
CA ASP A 188 14.94 7.43 5.89
C ASP A 188 13.77 8.11 5.18
N LEU A 189 12.92 7.34 4.49
CA LEU A 189 11.70 7.86 3.88
C LEU A 189 10.75 8.43 4.95
N ILE A 190 10.51 7.66 6.01
CA ILE A 190 9.64 8.06 7.12
C ILE A 190 10.13 9.38 7.73
N GLY A 191 11.42 9.49 7.99
CA GLY A 191 12.05 10.70 8.51
C GLY A 191 11.84 11.90 7.57
N SER A 192 12.04 11.70 6.26
CA SER A 192 11.82 12.73 5.25
C SER A 192 10.36 13.21 5.22
N GLU A 193 9.40 12.29 5.23
CA GLU A 193 7.97 12.60 5.19
C GLU A 193 7.50 13.30 6.47
N LEU A 194 7.98 12.86 7.64
CA LEU A 194 7.71 13.54 8.91
C LEU A 194 8.20 14.99 8.89
N LEU A 195 9.41 15.23 8.36
CA LEU A 195 9.96 16.59 8.24
C LEU A 195 9.21 17.43 7.20
N PHE A 196 8.80 16.83 6.07
CA PHE A 196 8.05 17.51 5.03
C PHE A 196 6.61 17.86 5.47
N GLY A 197 5.89 16.90 6.06
CA GLY A 197 4.55 17.10 6.63
C GLY A 197 4.52 18.19 7.71
N ASN A 198 5.53 18.23 8.58
CA ASN A 198 5.69 19.29 9.57
C ASN A 198 5.84 20.69 8.95
N ARG A 199 6.49 20.82 7.78
CA ARG A 199 6.59 22.10 7.06
C ARG A 199 5.24 22.52 6.46
N LYS A 200 4.48 21.59 5.89
CA LYS A 200 3.13 21.86 5.34
C LYS A 200 2.14 22.26 6.44
N LEU A 201 2.11 21.55 7.58
CA LEU A 201 1.26 21.88 8.72
C LEU A 201 1.54 23.27 9.31
N ARG A 202 2.82 23.67 9.38
CA ARG A 202 3.20 25.03 9.82
C ARG A 202 2.74 26.11 8.85
N SER A 203 2.84 25.85 7.54
CA SER A 203 2.35 26.78 6.51
C SER A 203 0.83 26.93 6.56
N SER A 204 0.08 25.82 6.70
CA SER A 204 -1.38 25.85 6.79
C SER A 204 -1.89 26.52 8.08
N ARG A 205 -1.20 26.37 9.23
CA ARG A 205 -1.52 27.10 10.46
C ARG A 205 -1.33 28.62 10.31
N LYS A 206 -0.27 29.05 9.63
CA LYS A 206 -0.03 30.47 9.32
C LYS A 206 -1.13 31.07 8.44
N LEU A 207 -1.69 30.30 7.50
CA LEU A 207 -2.80 30.75 6.65
C LEU A 207 -4.12 30.86 7.43
N GLY A 208 -4.36 30.00 8.41
CA GLY A 208 -5.55 30.05 9.28
C GLY A 208 -5.53 31.17 10.35
N GLU A 209 -4.35 31.66 10.74
CA GLU A 209 -4.24 32.82 11.65
C GLU A 209 -4.46 34.16 10.93
N VAL A 210 -4.25 34.24 9.62
CA VAL A 210 -4.41 35.48 8.85
C VAL A 210 -5.88 35.75 8.46
N SER A 211 -6.76 34.74 8.48
CA SER A 211 -8.19 34.89 8.13
C SER A 211 -9.08 35.51 9.23
N HIS A 212 -8.53 35.85 10.40
CA HIS A 212 -9.30 36.48 11.50
C HIS A 212 -9.03 37.98 11.69
N ILE A 213 -8.30 38.63 10.77
CA ILE A 213 -8.00 40.07 10.85
C ILE A 213 -8.38 40.79 9.54
N VAL A 214 -9.60 40.59 9.02
CA VAL A 214 -10.24 41.55 8.10
C VAL A 214 -11.77 41.41 8.20
N SER A 215 -12.35 42.07 9.19
CA SER A 215 -13.75 42.53 9.20
C SER A 215 -13.83 43.70 10.18
N GLU A 216 -13.55 44.91 9.70
CA GLU A 216 -14.06 46.15 10.30
C GLU A 216 -15.52 46.35 9.89
#